data_AF-X0V6H2-F1
#
_entry.id   AF-X0V6H2-F1
#
_cell.length_a   1.000
_cell.length_b   1.000
_cell.length_c   1.000
_cell.angle_alpha   90.00
_cell.angle_beta   90.00
_cell.angle_gamma   90.00
#
_symmetry.space_group_name_H-M   'P 1'
#
loop_
_entity.id
_entity.type
_entity.pdbx_description
1 polymer ?
#
loop_
_entity_poly.entity_id
_entity_poly.type
_entity_poly.pdbx_seq_one_letter_code
_entity_poly.pdbx_strand_id
1 'polypeptide(L)'
;ENAVRLSAYTEARKAGVPREKAAELAKELTVNFNRTGEYGTFMNSLYLFFNASIQGTSRLIRTLKPQWNIDEKTGKKKVKVSPAQKMALGLTAFGGVMSLINESLSEDDDDGESYYSKVPQFVKERNIVIMKPDGKDYYKIPLPYGLNVFYVIGNSLANAQQGITKKGEVLGDIFNASAGSFSPLNFPNSSDPTVYTTKMLFPTLGQPVISLIANENYFGRTIFNENNPYNKTPKPESELGRGKYENLERWTKALNKASGGSEFVPGEADINPD
;
A
#
# COMPACT_ATOMS: atom_id res chain seq x y z
N GLU A 1 -11.59 19.69 -7.03
CA GLU A 1 -11.37 19.95 -5.59
C GLU A 1 -12.03 21.24 -5.09
N ASN A 2 -11.68 22.41 -5.62
CA ASN A 2 -12.21 23.70 -5.15
C ASN A 2 -13.75 23.82 -5.23
N ALA A 3 -14.38 23.27 -6.28
CA ALA A 3 -15.84 23.25 -6.39
C ALA A 3 -16.52 22.44 -5.28
N VAL A 4 -15.93 21.31 -4.88
CA VAL A 4 -16.45 20.45 -3.78
C VAL A 4 -16.31 21.17 -2.44
N ARG A 5 -15.17 21.83 -2.20
CA ARG A 5 -14.95 22.65 -1.00
C ARG A 5 -15.94 23.82 -0.92
N LEU A 6 -16.18 24.52 -2.03
CA LEU A 6 -17.14 25.62 -2.11
C LEU A 6 -18.59 25.14 -1.88
N SER A 7 -18.97 24.01 -2.49
CA SER A 7 -20.29 23.41 -2.30
C SER A 7 -20.51 23.07 -0.83
N ALA A 8 -19.55 22.40 -0.19
CA ALA A 8 -19.69 22.04 1.22
C ALA A 8 -19.70 23.23 2.18
N TYR A 9 -18.90 24.26 1.91
CA TYR A 9 -18.98 25.54 2.64
C TYR A 9 -20.40 26.12 2.53
N THR A 10 -20.95 26.16 1.32
CA THR A 10 -22.27 26.72 1.03
C THR A 10 -23.37 25.94 1.75
N GLU A 11 -23.35 24.61 1.68
CA GLU A 11 -24.33 23.76 2.36
C GLU A 11 -24.20 23.83 3.89
N ALA A 12 -22.97 23.88 4.43
CA ALA A 12 -22.77 24.09 5.86
C ALA A 12 -23.30 25.44 6.35
N ARG A 13 -23.12 26.50 5.54
CA ARG A 13 -23.70 27.82 5.84
C ARG A 13 -25.23 27.81 5.80
N LYS A 14 -25.84 27.12 4.82
CA LYS A 14 -27.29 26.92 4.76
C LYS A 14 -27.82 26.14 5.97
N ALA A 15 -27.05 25.18 6.47
CA ALA A 15 -27.36 24.42 7.68
C ALA A 15 -27.11 25.21 9.00
N GLY A 16 -26.79 26.50 8.93
CA GLY A 16 -26.62 27.36 10.11
C GLY A 16 -25.25 27.27 10.78
N VAL A 17 -24.27 26.58 10.18
CA VAL A 17 -22.91 26.49 10.74
C VAL A 17 -22.23 27.87 10.68
N PRO A 18 -21.61 28.37 11.77
CA PRO A 18 -20.86 29.64 11.77
C PRO A 18 -19.81 29.72 10.68
N ARG A 19 -19.52 30.93 10.21
CA ARG A 19 -18.66 31.18 9.05
C ARG A 19 -17.27 30.55 9.21
N GLU A 20 -16.64 30.68 10.38
CA GLU A 20 -15.31 30.08 10.60
C GLU A 20 -15.37 28.54 10.54
N LYS A 21 -16.38 27.93 11.18
CA LYS A 21 -16.55 26.47 11.20
C LYS A 21 -16.89 25.88 9.83
N ALA A 22 -17.68 26.59 9.03
CA ALA A 22 -17.97 26.19 7.66
C ALA A 22 -16.70 26.27 6.78
N ALA A 23 -15.86 27.29 6.98
CA ALA A 23 -14.59 27.42 6.28
C ALA A 23 -13.58 26.35 6.70
N GLU A 24 -13.53 26.01 7.99
CA GLU A 24 -12.74 24.89 8.51
C GLU A 24 -13.19 23.56 7.87
N LEU A 25 -14.49 23.25 7.91
CA LEU A 25 -15.06 22.05 7.27
C LEU A 25 -14.66 21.95 5.79
N ALA A 26 -14.82 23.05 5.04
CA ALA A 26 -14.48 23.10 3.63
C ALA A 26 -12.99 22.91 3.36
N LYS A 27 -12.11 23.48 4.19
CA LYS A 27 -10.66 23.26 4.12
C LYS A 27 -10.27 21.83 4.48
N GLU A 28 -11.04 21.19 5.35
CA GLU A 28 -10.78 19.85 5.85
C GLU A 28 -11.38 18.72 5.01
N LEU A 29 -12.30 19.03 4.10
CA LEU A 29 -12.97 18.05 3.26
C LEU A 29 -12.04 17.25 2.35
N THR A 30 -10.94 17.86 1.94
CA THR A 30 -9.84 17.18 1.25
C THR A 30 -8.53 17.44 2.00
N VAL A 31 -7.40 17.00 1.45
CA VAL A 31 -6.11 17.18 2.13
C VAL A 31 -5.79 18.67 2.25
N ASN A 32 -5.60 19.13 3.48
CA ASN A 32 -5.20 20.50 3.75
C ASN A 32 -3.67 20.59 3.78
N PHE A 33 -3.08 20.99 2.66
CA PHE A 33 -1.63 21.17 2.53
C PHE A 33 -1.09 22.32 3.40
N ASN A 34 -1.95 23.23 3.85
CA ASN A 34 -1.56 24.32 4.76
C ASN A 34 -1.55 23.89 6.24
N ARG A 35 -1.96 22.67 6.55
CA ARG A 35 -1.96 22.13 7.93
C ARG A 35 -0.79 21.17 8.10
N THR A 36 0.26 21.65 8.77
CA THR A 36 1.46 20.90 9.12
C THR A 36 1.60 20.82 10.64
N GLY A 37 2.03 19.67 11.16
CA GLY A 37 2.55 19.58 12.53
C GLY A 37 3.92 20.26 12.64
N GLU A 38 4.42 20.43 13.86
CA GLU A 38 5.70 21.08 14.17
C GLU A 38 6.88 20.52 13.35
N TYR A 39 6.93 19.20 13.18
CA TYR A 39 7.92 18.49 12.35
C TYR A 39 7.44 18.17 10.93
N GLY A 40 6.23 18.60 10.56
CA GLY A 40 5.58 18.24 9.29
C GLY A 40 6.38 18.73 8.09
N THR A 41 6.84 19.98 8.09
CA THR A 41 7.62 20.55 6.98
C THR A 41 8.90 19.76 6.71
N PHE A 42 9.64 19.40 7.76
CA PHE A 42 10.83 18.56 7.65
C PHE A 42 10.49 17.16 7.13
N MET A 43 9.49 16.49 7.72
CA MET A 43 9.13 15.14 7.31
C MET A 43 8.57 15.05 5.88
N ASN A 44 7.87 16.07 5.36
CA ASN A 44 7.45 16.08 3.94
C ASN A 44 8.61 16.25 2.96
N SER A 45 9.73 16.84 3.40
CA SER A 45 10.92 16.96 2.56
C SER A 45 11.61 15.59 2.38
N LEU A 46 11.45 14.72 3.39
CA LEU A 46 12.01 13.37 3.39
C LEU A 46 11.06 12.34 2.78
N TYR A 47 9.77 12.40 3.12
CA TYR A 47 8.76 11.41 2.72
C TYR A 47 7.63 12.07 1.93
N LEU A 48 7.47 11.63 0.67
CA LEU A 48 6.36 12.11 -0.15
C LEU A 48 5.03 11.70 0.49
N PHE A 49 4.05 12.62 0.45
CA PHE A 49 2.70 12.42 1.00
C PHE A 49 2.60 12.20 2.52
N PHE A 50 3.69 12.42 3.28
CA PHE A 50 3.71 12.26 4.74
C PHE A 50 2.55 12.98 5.44
N ASN A 51 2.35 14.27 5.12
CA ASN A 51 1.23 15.04 5.66
C ASN A 51 -0.13 14.43 5.34
N ALA A 52 -0.33 13.94 4.12
CA ALA A 52 -1.62 13.39 3.69
C ALA A 52 -1.92 12.09 4.45
N SER A 53 -0.95 11.18 4.55
CA SER A 53 -1.08 9.92 5.29
C SER A 53 -1.34 10.16 6.77
N ILE A 54 -0.55 11.03 7.43
CA ILE A 54 -0.75 11.35 8.85
C ILE A 54 -2.10 12.03 9.10
N GLN A 55 -2.53 12.94 8.24
CA GLN A 55 -3.84 13.60 8.37
C GLN A 55 -4.99 12.61 8.15
N GLY A 56 -4.88 11.70 7.18
CA GLY A 56 -5.85 10.64 6.92
C GLY A 56 -5.99 9.70 8.12
N THR A 57 -4.87 9.18 8.62
CA THR A 57 -4.81 8.28 9.78
C THR A 57 -5.35 8.96 11.04
N SER A 58 -4.98 10.21 11.31
CA SER A 58 -5.49 10.96 12.46
C SER A 58 -7.01 11.15 12.40
N ARG A 59 -7.56 11.48 11.22
CA ARG A 59 -9.01 11.60 11.03
C ARG A 59 -9.73 10.28 11.22
N LEU A 60 -9.18 9.18 10.72
CA LEU A 60 -9.75 7.86 10.91
C LEU A 60 -9.79 7.47 12.39
N ILE A 61 -8.68 7.63 13.11
CA ILE A 61 -8.59 7.34 14.55
C ILE A 61 -9.62 8.17 15.32
N ARG A 62 -9.72 9.47 15.04
CA ARG A 62 -10.71 10.35 15.69
C ARG A 62 -12.15 9.92 15.40
N THR A 63 -12.42 9.43 14.20
CA THR A 63 -13.75 9.00 13.74
C THR A 63 -14.16 7.65 14.34
N LEU A 64 -13.19 6.75 14.56
CA LEU A 64 -13.43 5.41 15.13
C LEU A 64 -13.20 5.34 16.64
N LYS A 65 -12.77 6.43 17.29
CA LYS A 65 -12.58 6.48 18.74
C LYS A 65 -13.88 6.12 19.47
N PRO A 66 -13.86 5.17 20.42
CA PRO A 66 -15.03 4.84 21.24
C PRO A 66 -15.61 6.09 21.90
N GLN A 67 -16.89 6.32 21.67
CA GLN A 67 -17.65 7.36 22.36
C GLN A 67 -18.43 6.71 23.49
N TRP A 68 -18.57 7.41 24.61
CA TRP A 68 -19.24 6.91 25.81
C TRP A 68 -20.38 7.84 26.18
N ASN A 69 -21.57 7.30 26.34
CA ASN A 69 -22.67 7.99 27.01
C ASN A 69 -22.59 7.66 28.50
N ILE A 70 -22.54 8.69 29.34
CA ILE A 70 -22.66 8.53 30.78
C ILE A 70 -24.13 8.75 31.11
N ASP A 71 -24.76 7.73 31.66
CA ASP A 71 -26.13 7.84 32.16
C ASP A 71 -26.10 8.67 33.45
N GLU A 72 -26.57 9.92 33.37
CA GLU A 72 -26.51 10.91 34.47
C GLU A 72 -27.17 10.42 35.76
N LYS A 73 -28.12 9.47 35.66
CA LYS A 73 -28.86 8.94 36.82
C LYS A 73 -28.20 7.73 37.47
N THR A 74 -27.40 6.97 36.74
CA THR A 74 -26.81 5.70 37.23
C THR A 74 -25.29 5.67 37.21
N GLY A 75 -24.64 6.69 36.64
CA GLY A 75 -23.20 6.76 36.43
C GLY A 75 -22.66 5.70 35.46
N LYS A 76 -23.53 4.89 34.85
CA LYS A 76 -23.12 3.77 33.99
C LYS A 76 -22.65 4.30 32.64
N LYS A 77 -21.43 3.91 32.26
CA LYS A 77 -20.84 4.19 30.94
C LYS A 77 -21.38 3.17 29.93
N LYS A 78 -22.07 3.65 28.90
CA LYS A 78 -22.49 2.84 27.76
C LYS A 78 -21.73 3.29 26.52
N VAL A 79 -21.18 2.34 25.76
CA VAL A 79 -20.53 2.65 24.48
C VAL A 79 -21.59 3.15 23.49
N LYS A 80 -21.35 4.32 22.92
CA LYS A 80 -22.12 4.86 21.80
C LYS A 80 -21.39 4.50 20.51
N VAL A 81 -22.01 3.63 19.71
CA VAL A 81 -21.46 3.25 18.40
C VAL A 81 -21.80 4.33 17.38
N SER A 82 -20.78 5.00 16.84
CA SER A 82 -20.94 6.05 15.81
C SER A 82 -21.37 5.44 14.46
N PRO A 83 -21.98 6.20 13.55
CA PRO A 83 -22.30 5.71 12.20
C PRO A 83 -21.07 5.15 11.46
N ALA A 84 -19.91 5.77 11.63
CA ALA A 84 -18.66 5.30 11.03
C ALA A 84 -18.20 3.97 11.63
N GLN A 85 -18.33 3.77 12.94
CA GLN A 85 -18.06 2.47 13.57
C GLN A 85 -19.04 1.39 13.11
N LYS A 86 -20.32 1.72 12.92
CA LYS A 86 -21.30 0.79 12.33
C LYS A 86 -20.90 0.40 10.90
N MET A 87 -20.45 1.35 10.10
CA MET A 87 -19.97 1.08 8.75
C MET A 87 -18.72 0.18 8.77
N ALA A 88 -17.75 0.46 9.63
CA ALA A 88 -16.56 -0.37 9.81
C ALA A 88 -16.94 -1.81 10.21
N LEU A 89 -17.81 -1.97 11.22
CA LEU A 89 -18.32 -3.29 11.63
C LEU A 89 -19.08 -3.99 10.50
N GLY A 90 -19.87 -3.25 9.71
CA GLY A 90 -20.57 -3.77 8.55
C GLY A 90 -19.63 -4.28 7.46
N LEU A 91 -18.56 -3.53 7.16
CA LEU A 91 -17.52 -3.96 6.21
C LEU A 91 -16.76 -5.20 6.71
N THR A 92 -16.47 -5.28 8.00
CA THR A 92 -15.89 -6.47 8.62
C THR A 92 -16.81 -7.68 8.52
N ALA A 93 -18.09 -7.53 8.88
CA ALA A 93 -19.05 -8.61 8.72
C ALA A 93 -19.17 -9.03 7.25
N PHE A 94 -19.22 -8.06 6.33
CA PHE A 94 -19.28 -8.33 4.90
C PHE A 94 -18.05 -9.09 4.39
N GLY A 95 -16.84 -8.73 4.82
CA GLY A 95 -15.62 -9.46 4.46
C GLY A 95 -15.61 -10.90 4.95
N GLY A 96 -16.13 -11.15 6.15
CA GLY A 96 -16.29 -12.49 6.69
C GLY A 96 -17.33 -13.30 5.90
N VAL A 97 -18.49 -12.73 5.61
CA VAL A 97 -19.52 -13.37 4.78
C VAL A 97 -19.00 -13.69 3.38
N MET A 98 -18.26 -12.76 2.76
CA MET A 98 -17.65 -13.02 1.45
C MET A 98 -16.62 -14.13 1.47
N SER A 99 -15.83 -14.26 2.55
CA SER A 99 -14.92 -15.40 2.74
C SER A 99 -15.70 -16.72 2.76
N LEU A 100 -16.78 -16.81 3.53
CA LEU A 100 -17.62 -18.00 3.62
C LEU A 100 -18.28 -18.35 2.27
N ILE A 101 -18.83 -17.34 1.58
CA ILE A 101 -19.46 -17.52 0.27
C ILE A 101 -18.43 -18.01 -0.75
N ASN A 102 -17.25 -17.38 -0.81
CA ASN A 102 -16.23 -17.76 -1.78
C ASN A 102 -15.71 -19.17 -1.54
N GLU A 103 -15.47 -19.55 -0.28
CA GLU A 103 -15.08 -20.92 0.03
C GLU A 103 -16.19 -21.91 -0.37
N SER A 104 -17.45 -21.60 -0.07
CA SER A 104 -18.58 -22.48 -0.43
C SER A 104 -18.82 -22.63 -1.94
N LEU A 105 -18.41 -21.64 -2.73
CA LEU A 105 -18.52 -21.65 -4.19
C LEU A 105 -17.25 -22.19 -4.85
N SER A 106 -16.16 -22.34 -4.10
CA SER A 106 -14.91 -22.85 -4.62
C SER A 106 -15.01 -24.36 -4.80
N GLU A 107 -14.49 -24.85 -5.92
CA GLU A 107 -14.14 -26.26 -6.04
C GLU A 107 -12.83 -26.52 -5.29
N ASP A 108 -12.59 -27.80 -4.99
CA ASP A 108 -11.31 -28.28 -4.50
C ASP A 108 -10.45 -28.71 -5.70
N ASP A 109 -9.14 -28.56 -5.57
CA ASP A 109 -8.20 -29.09 -6.54
C ASP A 109 -7.80 -30.54 -6.24
N ASP A 110 -6.86 -31.09 -7.01
CA ASP A 110 -6.43 -32.48 -6.89
C ASP A 110 -5.78 -32.80 -5.52
N ASP A 111 -5.29 -31.78 -4.81
CA ASP A 111 -4.70 -31.88 -3.47
C ASP A 111 -5.74 -31.69 -2.34
N GLY A 112 -7.01 -31.43 -2.69
CA GLY A 112 -8.09 -31.17 -1.74
C GLY A 112 -8.07 -29.76 -1.14
N GLU A 113 -7.37 -28.82 -1.77
CA GLU A 113 -7.38 -27.41 -1.38
C GLU A 113 -8.32 -26.61 -2.28
N SER A 114 -9.14 -25.75 -1.68
CA SER A 114 -10.04 -24.90 -2.45
C SER A 114 -9.28 -23.93 -3.36
N TYR A 115 -9.77 -23.71 -4.59
CA TYR A 115 -9.22 -22.64 -5.46
C TYR A 115 -9.25 -21.25 -4.80
N TYR A 116 -10.24 -20.98 -3.94
CA TYR A 116 -10.28 -19.75 -3.16
C TYR A 116 -9.10 -19.61 -2.19
N SER A 117 -8.65 -20.71 -1.56
CA SER A 117 -7.48 -20.69 -0.67
C SER A 117 -6.22 -20.23 -1.40
N LYS A 118 -6.08 -20.62 -2.67
CA LYS A 118 -4.93 -20.32 -3.55
C LYS A 118 -4.94 -18.91 -4.13
N VAL A 119 -6.04 -18.16 -3.98
CA VAL A 119 -6.09 -16.76 -4.43
C VAL A 119 -5.03 -15.94 -3.67
N PRO A 120 -4.11 -15.23 -4.36
CA PRO A 120 -3.00 -14.53 -3.71
C PRO A 120 -3.47 -13.50 -2.68
N GLN A 121 -2.75 -13.40 -1.57
CA GLN A 121 -3.16 -12.55 -0.45
C GLN A 121 -3.29 -11.07 -0.83
N PHE A 122 -2.35 -10.53 -1.62
CA PHE A 122 -2.43 -9.14 -2.10
C PHE A 122 -3.69 -8.85 -2.93
N VAL A 123 -4.30 -9.88 -3.55
CA VAL A 123 -5.58 -9.76 -4.27
C VAL A 123 -6.73 -9.64 -3.27
N LYS A 124 -6.78 -10.52 -2.26
CA LYS A 124 -7.78 -10.49 -1.17
C LYS A 124 -7.72 -9.20 -0.34
N GLU A 125 -6.52 -8.64 -0.16
CA GLU A 125 -6.29 -7.39 0.57
C GLU A 125 -6.82 -6.13 -0.14
N ARG A 126 -6.86 -6.15 -1.47
CA ARG A 126 -7.15 -4.99 -2.31
C ARG A 126 -8.46 -5.11 -3.08
N ASN A 127 -9.11 -6.29 -3.06
CA ASN A 127 -10.30 -6.55 -3.85
C ASN A 127 -11.29 -7.41 -3.06
N ILE A 128 -12.57 -7.19 -3.34
CA ILE A 128 -13.60 -8.19 -3.09
C ILE A 128 -13.42 -9.26 -4.17
N VAL A 129 -13.06 -10.46 -3.72
CA VAL A 129 -13.01 -11.66 -4.56
C VAL A 129 -14.43 -12.24 -4.63
N ILE A 130 -14.85 -12.65 -5.80
CA ILE A 130 -16.11 -13.38 -6.02
C ILE A 130 -15.76 -14.58 -6.89
N MET A 131 -15.85 -15.79 -6.33
CA MET A 131 -15.66 -17.02 -7.12
C MET A 131 -16.67 -17.11 -8.25
N LYS A 132 -16.21 -17.53 -9.43
CA LYS A 132 -17.08 -17.77 -10.58
C LYS A 132 -17.94 -19.01 -10.33
N PRO A 133 -19.05 -19.19 -11.09
CA PRO A 133 -19.87 -20.40 -10.98
C PRO A 133 -19.15 -21.72 -11.30
N ASP A 134 -17.98 -21.65 -11.95
CA ASP A 134 -17.11 -22.81 -12.20
C ASP A 134 -16.28 -23.23 -10.99
N GLY A 135 -16.29 -22.42 -9.91
CA GLY A 135 -15.56 -22.66 -8.67
C GLY A 135 -14.04 -22.67 -8.76
N LYS A 136 -13.44 -22.39 -9.93
CA LYS A 136 -11.98 -22.42 -10.15
C LYS A 136 -11.38 -21.04 -10.31
N ASP A 137 -12.14 -20.14 -10.93
CA ASP A 137 -11.72 -18.78 -11.22
C ASP A 137 -12.47 -17.76 -10.37
N TYR A 138 -12.05 -16.49 -10.40
CA TYR A 138 -12.70 -15.42 -9.67
C TYR A 138 -12.79 -14.09 -10.42
N TYR A 139 -13.81 -13.31 -10.09
CA TYR A 139 -13.90 -11.89 -10.38
C TYR A 139 -13.28 -11.08 -9.24
N LYS A 140 -12.77 -9.89 -9.56
CA LYS A 140 -12.20 -8.95 -8.59
C LYS A 140 -12.87 -7.59 -8.70
N ILE A 141 -13.33 -7.06 -7.57
CA ILE A 141 -13.85 -5.69 -7.46
C ILE A 141 -12.93 -4.92 -6.53
N PRO A 142 -12.22 -3.87 -7.00
CA PRO A 142 -11.29 -3.12 -6.18
C PRO A 142 -11.97 -2.52 -4.94
N LEU A 143 -11.34 -2.70 -3.78
CA LEU A 143 -11.76 -2.07 -2.53
C LEU A 143 -11.22 -0.64 -2.46
N PRO A 144 -12.01 0.33 -1.94
CA PRO A 144 -11.49 1.65 -1.65
C PRO A 144 -10.38 1.61 -0.60
N TYR A 145 -9.27 2.30 -0.86
CA TYR A 145 -8.16 2.44 0.07
C TYR A 145 -8.62 2.97 1.45
N GLY A 146 -8.11 2.38 2.53
CA GLY A 146 -8.47 2.71 3.90
C GLY A 146 -9.74 2.02 4.40
N LEU A 147 -10.75 1.82 3.56
CA LEU A 147 -11.94 1.02 3.92
C LEU A 147 -11.69 -0.49 3.78
N ASN A 148 -10.77 -0.87 2.89
CA ASN A 148 -10.35 -2.26 2.69
C ASN A 148 -9.88 -2.93 4.00
N VAL A 149 -9.25 -2.18 4.92
CA VAL A 149 -8.78 -2.72 6.20
C VAL A 149 -9.90 -3.40 7.00
N PHE A 150 -11.10 -2.81 7.05
CA PHE A 150 -12.23 -3.40 7.77
C PHE A 150 -12.71 -4.69 7.11
N TYR A 151 -12.77 -4.71 5.78
CA TYR A 151 -13.11 -5.90 5.01
C TYR A 151 -12.08 -7.02 5.23
N VAL A 152 -10.78 -6.71 5.18
CA VAL A 152 -9.68 -7.66 5.37
C VAL A 152 -9.71 -8.27 6.76
N ILE A 153 -10.00 -7.49 7.82
CA ILE A 153 -10.16 -8.04 9.18
C ILE A 153 -11.20 -9.17 9.18
N GLY A 154 -12.36 -8.93 8.57
CA GLY A 154 -13.43 -9.93 8.51
C GLY A 154 -13.06 -11.14 7.67
N ASN A 155 -12.48 -10.90 6.50
CA ASN A 155 -12.08 -11.93 5.57
C ASN A 155 -10.98 -12.84 6.15
N SER A 156 -9.91 -12.27 6.72
CA SER A 156 -8.81 -13.04 7.34
C SER A 156 -9.26 -13.81 8.58
N LEU A 157 -10.16 -13.24 9.41
CA LEU A 157 -10.72 -13.97 10.55
C LEU A 157 -11.57 -15.16 10.10
N ALA A 158 -12.41 -15.00 9.08
CA ALA A 158 -13.21 -16.09 8.53
C ALA A 158 -12.34 -17.14 7.82
N ASN A 159 -11.32 -16.73 7.04
CA ASN A 159 -10.36 -17.64 6.43
C ASN A 159 -9.64 -18.47 7.51
N ALA A 160 -9.25 -17.86 8.63
CA ALA A 160 -8.60 -18.57 9.72
C ALA A 160 -9.53 -19.52 10.49
N GLN A 161 -10.83 -19.23 10.54
CA GLN A 161 -11.82 -20.17 11.08
C GLN A 161 -12.05 -21.37 10.16
N GLN A 162 -11.97 -21.16 8.85
CA GLN A 162 -12.11 -22.21 7.83
C GLN A 162 -10.81 -23.02 7.60
N GLY A 163 -9.69 -22.62 8.23
CA GLY A 163 -8.40 -23.29 8.06
C GLY A 163 -7.62 -22.86 6.81
N ILE A 164 -8.15 -21.93 6.01
CA ILE A 164 -7.54 -21.36 4.80
C ILE A 164 -6.28 -20.55 5.13
N THR A 165 -6.28 -19.85 6.27
CA THR A 165 -5.15 -19.01 6.72
C THR A 165 -4.73 -19.41 8.12
N LYS A 166 -3.43 -19.44 8.42
CA LYS A 166 -2.99 -19.75 9.79
C LYS A 166 -3.37 -18.60 10.72
N LYS A 167 -3.79 -18.92 11.95
CA LYS A 167 -4.17 -17.90 12.95
C LYS A 167 -3.08 -16.86 13.22
N GLY A 168 -1.80 -17.24 13.10
CA GLY A 168 -0.67 -16.32 13.26
C GLY A 168 -0.49 -15.33 12.09
N GLU A 169 -0.96 -15.69 10.89
CA GLU A 169 -0.83 -14.86 9.68
C GLU A 169 -1.91 -13.77 9.62
N VAL A 170 -3.05 -13.96 10.31
CA VAL A 170 -4.15 -12.97 10.39
C VAL A 170 -3.66 -11.59 10.85
N LEU A 171 -2.76 -11.55 11.83
CA LEU A 171 -2.19 -10.28 12.30
C LEU A 171 -1.32 -9.62 11.24
N GLY A 172 -0.58 -10.42 10.46
CA GLY A 172 0.22 -9.97 9.33
C GLY A 172 -0.65 -9.37 8.23
N ASP A 173 -1.74 -10.03 7.85
CA ASP A 173 -2.69 -9.54 6.86
C ASP A 173 -3.31 -8.19 7.25
N ILE A 174 -3.78 -8.09 8.49
CA ILE A 174 -4.38 -6.87 9.02
C ILE A 174 -3.32 -5.76 9.07
N PHE A 175 -2.10 -6.10 9.48
CA PHE A 175 -0.98 -5.16 9.48
C PHE A 175 -0.68 -4.68 8.07
N ASN A 176 -0.53 -5.57 7.08
CA ASN A 176 -0.22 -5.23 5.70
C ASN A 176 -1.32 -4.37 5.06
N ALA A 177 -2.59 -4.71 5.26
CA ALA A 177 -3.71 -3.91 4.78
C ALA A 177 -3.73 -2.52 5.42
N SER A 178 -3.44 -2.42 6.72
CA SER A 178 -3.36 -1.15 7.45
C SER A 178 -2.16 -0.32 7.01
N ALA A 179 -1.01 -0.95 6.89
CA ALA A 179 0.26 -0.39 6.47
C ALA A 179 0.15 0.18 5.04
N GLY A 180 -0.39 -0.60 4.10
CA GLY A 180 -0.64 -0.17 2.73
C GLY A 180 -1.70 0.93 2.59
N SER A 181 -2.56 1.13 3.60
CA SER A 181 -3.63 2.14 3.56
C SER A 181 -3.32 3.42 4.32
N PHE A 182 -2.48 3.34 5.35
CA PHE A 182 -2.33 4.42 6.36
C PHE A 182 -0.87 4.81 6.63
N SER A 183 0.10 4.04 6.15
CA SER A 183 1.50 4.36 6.35
C SER A 183 1.97 5.44 5.38
N PRO A 184 2.71 6.45 5.87
CA PRO A 184 3.49 7.33 5.00
C PRO A 184 4.76 6.64 4.47
N LEU A 185 5.18 5.53 5.10
CA LEU A 185 6.33 4.74 4.67
C LEU A 185 5.90 3.79 3.56
N ASN A 186 6.68 3.76 2.49
CA ASN A 186 6.54 2.77 1.44
C ASN A 186 7.05 1.43 1.96
N PHE A 187 6.26 0.37 1.78
CA PHE A 187 6.70 -1.00 2.02
C PHE A 187 7.11 -1.61 0.68
N PRO A 188 8.42 -1.70 0.39
CA PRO A 188 8.92 -2.31 -0.83
C PRO A 188 8.86 -3.84 -0.71
N ASN A 189 8.73 -4.52 -1.85
CA ASN A 189 8.99 -5.96 -1.87
C ASN A 189 10.50 -6.19 -2.06
N SER A 190 11.11 -7.01 -1.21
CA SER A 190 12.51 -7.45 -1.36
C SER A 190 12.70 -8.82 -0.73
N SER A 191 13.46 -9.69 -1.39
CA SER A 191 13.87 -10.99 -0.86
C SER A 191 14.97 -10.89 0.20
N ASP A 192 15.75 -9.80 0.18
CA ASP A 192 16.77 -9.51 1.18
C ASP A 192 16.16 -8.66 2.33
N PRO A 193 16.16 -9.15 3.59
CA PRO A 193 15.66 -8.42 4.76
C PRO A 193 16.38 -7.09 5.04
N THR A 194 17.67 -7.00 4.72
CA THR A 194 18.50 -5.79 4.90
C THR A 194 18.15 -4.73 3.87
N VAL A 195 17.99 -5.14 2.61
CA VAL A 195 17.55 -4.25 1.53
C VAL A 195 16.11 -3.79 1.77
N TYR A 196 15.23 -4.69 2.23
CA TYR A 196 13.86 -4.37 2.62
C TYR A 196 13.81 -3.29 3.70
N THR A 197 14.53 -3.49 4.81
CA THR A 197 14.53 -2.55 5.94
C THR A 197 15.18 -1.22 5.57
N THR A 198 16.26 -1.25 4.80
CA THR A 198 16.93 -0.03 4.30
C THR A 198 15.98 0.76 3.43
N LYS A 199 15.35 0.14 2.42
CA LYS A 199 14.36 0.81 1.55
C LYS A 199 13.12 1.26 2.32
N MET A 200 12.68 0.56 3.36
CA MET A 200 11.53 0.99 4.18
C MET A 200 11.83 2.27 4.98
N LEU A 201 13.04 2.39 5.54
CA LEU A 201 13.43 3.49 6.42
C LEU A 201 14.06 4.67 5.67
N PHE A 202 14.46 4.48 4.41
CA PHE A 202 15.09 5.56 3.63
C PHE A 202 14.04 6.57 3.15
N PRO A 203 14.32 7.88 3.23
CA PRO A 203 13.48 8.93 2.66
C PRO A 203 13.09 8.66 1.21
N THR A 204 11.87 9.02 0.80
CA THR A 204 11.37 8.83 -0.58
C THR A 204 12.29 9.47 -1.61
N LEU A 205 12.90 10.62 -1.28
CA LEU A 205 13.85 11.31 -2.16
C LEU A 205 15.10 10.47 -2.48
N GLY A 206 15.55 9.64 -1.54
CA GLY A 206 16.72 8.78 -1.70
C GLY A 206 16.42 7.39 -2.26
N GLN A 207 15.14 7.05 -2.44
CA GLN A 207 14.71 5.73 -2.94
C GLN A 207 15.33 5.37 -4.30
N PRO A 208 15.43 6.27 -5.30
CA PRO A 208 16.07 5.93 -6.57
C PRO A 208 17.51 5.47 -6.38
N VAL A 209 18.28 6.14 -5.51
CA VAL A 209 19.68 5.81 -5.24
C VAL A 209 19.82 4.43 -4.61
N ILE A 210 19.06 4.16 -3.55
CA ILE A 210 19.10 2.85 -2.89
C ILE A 210 18.58 1.74 -3.81
N SER A 211 17.55 2.02 -4.62
CA SER A 211 17.01 1.05 -5.56
C SER A 211 18.03 0.67 -6.64
N LEU A 212 18.84 1.63 -7.11
CA LEU A 212 19.95 1.38 -8.03
C LEU A 212 21.08 0.59 -7.37
N ILE A 213 21.49 0.96 -6.16
CA ILE A 213 22.54 0.24 -5.40
C ILE A 213 22.12 -1.21 -5.13
N ALA A 214 20.87 -1.42 -4.74
CA ALA A 214 20.32 -2.74 -4.50
C ALA A 214 19.92 -3.47 -5.79
N ASN A 215 20.11 -2.85 -6.96
CA ASN A 215 19.63 -3.31 -8.26
C ASN A 215 18.20 -3.87 -8.21
N GLU A 216 17.29 -3.18 -7.54
CA GLU A 216 15.96 -3.74 -7.31
C GLU A 216 14.93 -2.62 -7.21
N ASN A 217 13.91 -2.68 -8.06
CA ASN A 217 12.84 -1.70 -8.10
C ASN A 217 11.82 -1.90 -6.96
N TYR A 218 10.81 -1.03 -6.91
CA TYR A 218 9.75 -1.09 -5.89
C TYR A 218 9.02 -2.44 -5.81
N PHE A 219 8.94 -3.17 -6.92
CA PHE A 219 8.25 -4.46 -7.00
C PHE A 219 9.15 -5.65 -6.69
N GLY A 220 10.40 -5.43 -6.29
CA GLY A 220 11.36 -6.49 -6.02
C GLY A 220 11.98 -7.11 -7.27
N ARG A 221 11.88 -6.42 -8.42
CA ARG A 221 12.48 -6.89 -9.68
C ARG A 221 13.79 -6.18 -9.92
N THR A 222 14.76 -6.91 -10.47
CA THR A 222 16.05 -6.32 -10.81
C THR A 222 15.91 -5.18 -11.82
N ILE A 223 16.70 -4.11 -11.68
CA ILE A 223 16.63 -2.92 -12.55
C ILE A 223 17.43 -3.18 -13.81
N PHE A 224 18.68 -3.62 -13.65
CA PHE A 224 19.57 -4.10 -14.68
C PHE A 224 19.90 -5.59 -14.49
N ASN A 225 20.49 -6.22 -15.49
CA ASN A 225 20.90 -7.61 -15.43
C ASN A 225 22.12 -7.78 -14.53
N GLU A 226 22.18 -8.88 -13.79
CA GLU A 226 23.35 -9.18 -12.95
C GLU A 226 24.29 -10.12 -13.68
N ASN A 227 25.59 -9.94 -13.44
CA ASN A 227 26.57 -10.92 -13.86
C ASN A 227 26.34 -12.23 -13.13
N ASN A 228 26.42 -13.34 -13.87
CA ASN A 228 26.39 -14.65 -13.23
C ASN A 228 27.62 -14.79 -12.30
N PRO A 229 27.44 -15.08 -11.00
CA PRO A 229 28.53 -15.14 -10.03
C PRO A 229 29.56 -16.25 -10.33
N TYR A 230 29.22 -17.22 -11.17
CA TYR A 230 30.13 -18.29 -11.60
C TYR A 230 30.85 -18.00 -12.93
N ASN A 231 30.55 -16.87 -13.58
CA ASN A 231 31.20 -16.50 -14.82
C ASN A 231 32.60 -15.92 -14.54
N LYS A 232 33.63 -16.50 -15.16
CA LYS A 232 35.04 -16.06 -15.02
C LYS A 232 35.34 -14.75 -15.74
N THR A 233 34.44 -14.31 -16.62
CA THR A 233 34.56 -13.05 -17.36
C THR A 233 33.26 -12.25 -17.18
N PRO A 234 33.15 -11.48 -16.08
CA PRO A 234 32.00 -10.63 -15.85
C PRO A 234 31.90 -9.58 -16.96
N LYS A 235 30.69 -9.30 -17.41
CA LYS A 235 30.44 -8.25 -18.40
C LYS A 235 30.59 -6.87 -17.75
N PRO A 236 31.06 -5.86 -18.50
CA PRO A 236 31.02 -4.46 -18.08
C PRO A 236 29.59 -3.98 -17.76
N GLU A 237 29.44 -3.00 -16.89
CA GLU A 237 28.14 -2.42 -16.50
C GLU A 237 27.35 -1.87 -17.68
N SER A 238 28.03 -1.28 -18.66
CA SER A 238 27.43 -0.79 -19.91
C SER A 238 26.74 -1.89 -20.74
N GLU A 239 27.06 -3.17 -20.49
CA GLU A 239 26.47 -4.34 -21.15
C GLU A 239 25.36 -5.01 -20.31
N LEU A 240 25.09 -4.51 -19.10
CA LEU A 240 24.10 -5.09 -18.18
C LEU A 240 22.68 -4.49 -18.32
N GLY A 241 22.47 -3.55 -19.23
CA GLY A 241 21.16 -3.00 -19.54
C GLY A 241 20.14 -4.05 -20.01
N ARG A 242 18.85 -3.74 -19.87
CA ARG A 242 17.71 -4.56 -20.26
C ARG A 242 17.10 -4.20 -21.61
N GLY A 243 17.75 -3.33 -22.38
CA GLY A 243 17.28 -2.91 -23.70
C GLY A 243 16.11 -1.93 -23.63
N LYS A 244 15.86 -1.27 -22.49
CA LYS A 244 14.72 -0.36 -22.35
C LYS A 244 14.96 1.00 -23.00
N TYR A 245 16.20 1.47 -23.00
CA TYR A 245 16.61 2.77 -23.54
C TYR A 245 17.74 2.63 -24.56
N GLU A 246 17.42 2.16 -25.77
CA GLU A 246 18.43 1.84 -26.81
C GLU A 246 19.45 2.97 -27.08
N ASN A 247 19.00 4.22 -27.08
CA ASN A 247 19.90 5.36 -27.30
C ASN A 247 20.90 5.52 -26.14
N LEU A 248 20.43 5.36 -24.91
CA LEU A 248 21.27 5.48 -23.72
C LEU A 248 22.27 4.32 -23.63
N GLU A 249 21.85 3.10 -23.97
CA GLU A 249 22.75 1.95 -24.07
C GLU A 249 23.86 2.17 -25.10
N ARG A 250 23.53 2.72 -26.28
CA ARG A 250 24.56 3.05 -27.28
C ARG A 250 25.55 4.07 -26.75
N TRP A 251 25.08 5.06 -26.00
CA TRP A 251 25.93 6.08 -25.40
C TRP A 251 26.84 5.50 -24.31
N THR A 252 26.32 4.70 -23.38
CA THR A 252 27.15 4.11 -22.31
C THR A 252 28.16 3.11 -22.85
N LYS A 253 27.81 2.30 -23.85
CA LYS A 253 28.75 1.40 -24.55
C LYS A 253 29.80 2.17 -25.33
N ALA A 254 29.42 3.25 -26.00
CA ALA A 254 30.37 4.12 -26.69
C ALA A 254 31.33 4.81 -25.70
N LEU A 255 30.84 5.23 -24.54
CA LEU A 255 31.63 5.82 -23.47
C LEU A 255 32.63 4.81 -22.89
N ASN A 256 32.17 3.60 -22.57
CA ASN A 256 33.02 2.50 -22.11
C ASN A 256 34.15 2.23 -23.12
N LYS A 257 33.80 2.09 -24.41
CA LYS A 257 34.77 1.89 -25.50
C LYS A 257 35.75 3.07 -25.67
N ALA A 258 35.27 4.30 -25.59
CA ALA A 258 36.10 5.50 -25.71
C ALA A 258 37.09 5.64 -24.54
N SER A 259 36.71 5.13 -23.36
CA SER A 259 37.54 5.09 -22.15
C SER A 259 38.49 3.89 -22.07
N GLY A 260 38.70 3.18 -23.18
CA GLY A 260 39.62 2.05 -23.28
C GLY A 260 39.00 0.67 -22.99
N GLY A 261 37.69 0.60 -22.79
CA GLY A 261 36.95 -0.64 -22.57
C GLY A 261 36.54 -1.37 -23.87
N SER A 262 35.85 -2.49 -23.69
CA SER A 262 35.22 -3.29 -24.75
C SER A 262 33.96 -3.97 -24.20
N GLU A 263 33.26 -4.75 -25.03
CA GLU A 263 32.10 -5.55 -24.60
C GLU A 263 32.44 -6.63 -23.54
N PHE A 264 33.73 -6.92 -23.32
CA PHE A 264 34.21 -7.93 -22.37
C PHE A 264 35.06 -7.34 -21.23
N VAL A 265 35.49 -6.09 -21.34
CA VAL A 265 36.42 -5.46 -20.39
C VAL A 265 35.96 -4.05 -20.07
N PRO A 266 35.80 -3.67 -18.79
CA PRO A 266 35.41 -2.32 -18.41
C PRO A 266 36.54 -1.33 -18.73
N GLY A 267 36.18 -0.18 -19.29
CA GLY A 267 37.03 0.99 -19.44
C GLY A 267 36.96 1.90 -18.21
N GLU A 268 37.64 3.05 -18.25
CA GLU A 268 37.64 3.99 -17.12
C GLU A 268 36.26 4.61 -16.84
N ALA A 269 35.37 4.66 -17.84
CA ALA A 269 34.01 5.18 -17.73
C ALA A 269 33.01 4.13 -18.20
N ASP A 270 32.73 3.16 -17.32
CA ASP A 270 31.75 2.09 -17.52
C ASP A 270 30.52 2.35 -16.63
N ILE A 271 29.34 2.55 -17.23
CA ILE A 271 28.12 2.97 -16.53
C ILE A 271 26.93 2.15 -17.04
N ASN A 272 26.11 1.66 -16.12
CA ASN A 272 24.86 0.99 -16.46
C ASN A 272 23.86 1.95 -17.15
N PRO A 273 23.25 1.54 -18.28
CA PRO A 273 22.30 2.39 -19.00
C PRO A 273 20.86 2.44 -18.44
N ASP A 274 20.49 1.62 -17.46
CA ASP A 274 19.14 1.59 -16.84
C ASP A 274 19.09 2.27 -15.46
#